data_AF-A0A7Y2T954-F1
#
_entry.id   AF-A0A7Y2T954-F1
#
_cell.length_a   1.000
_cell.length_b   1.000
_cell.length_c   1.000
_cell.angle_alpha   90.00
_cell.angle_beta   90.00
_cell.angle_gamma   90.00
#
_symmetry.space_group_name_H-M   'P 1'
#
loop_
_entity.id
_entity.type
_entity.pdbx_description
1 polymer ?
#
loop_
_entity_poly.entity_id
_entity_poly.type
_entity_poly.pdbx_seq_one_letter_code
_entity_poly.pdbx_strand_id
1 'polypeptide(L)' 'MFRKIATFIHEVKAELRKASWPWENDPKIKGFQKYKELVDSTLVVLVAMILLAGFVSLFDVLATKVLAMLTSLAI' A
#
# COMPACT_ATOMS: atom_id res chain seq x y z
N MET A 1 -22.05 -27.05 -17.42
CA MET A 1 -21.67 -26.06 -16.37
C MET A 1 -20.46 -26.52 -15.56
N PHE A 2 -20.47 -27.75 -15.02
CA PHE A 2 -19.35 -28.34 -14.26
C PHE A 2 -17.97 -28.28 -14.94
N ARG A 3 -17.90 -28.50 -16.25
CA ARG A 3 -16.64 -28.43 -17.01
C ARG A 3 -16.00 -27.03 -17.01
N LYS A 4 -16.81 -25.96 -17.06
CA LYS A 4 -16.31 -24.58 -17.00
C LYS A 4 -15.74 -24.24 -15.61
N ILE A 5 -16.41 -24.72 -14.55
CA ILE A 5 -15.95 -24.56 -13.16
C ILE A 5 -14.62 -25.29 -12.95
N ALA A 6 -14.50 -26.52 -13.46
CA ALA A 6 -13.25 -27.28 -13.37
C ALA A 6 -12.08 -26.58 -14.09
N THR A 7 -12.33 -26.02 -15.28
CA THR A 7 -11.33 -25.22 -16.01
C THR A 7 -10.92 -23.97 -15.23
N PHE A 8 -11.89 -23.22 -14.68
CA PHE A 8 -11.62 -22.03 -13.87
C PHE A 8 -10.77 -22.34 -12.63
N ILE A 9 -11.10 -23.41 -11.89
CA ILE A 9 -10.31 -23.83 -10.72
C ILE A 9 -8.88 -24.23 -11.14
N HIS A 10 -8.73 -24.86 -12.30
CA HIS A 10 -7.41 -25.23 -12.82
C HIS A 10 -6.57 -23.99 -13.16
N GLU A 11 -7.16 -23.00 -13.82
CA GLU A 11 -6.51 -21.72 -14.15
C GLU A 11 -6.13 -20.94 -12.89
N VAL A 12 -7.04 -20.82 -11.93
CA VAL A 12 -6.77 -20.16 -10.63
C VAL A 12 -5.63 -20.87 -9.90
N LYS A 13 -5.60 -22.21 -9.88
CA LYS A 13 -4.51 -22.97 -9.28
C LYS A 13 -3.18 -22.72 -9.99
N ALA A 14 -3.19 -22.59 -11.31
CA ALA A 14 -1.99 -22.29 -12.10
C ALA A 14 -1.44 -20.89 -11.79
N GLU A 15 -2.31 -19.88 -11.65
CA GLU A 15 -1.90 -18.51 -11.29
C GLU A 15 -1.47 -18.40 -9.83
N LEU A 16 -2.16 -19.04 -8.89
CA LEU A 16 -1.79 -19.03 -7.47
C LEU A 16 -0.40 -19.63 -7.21
N ARG A 17 0.09 -20.51 -8.10
CA ARG A 17 1.44 -21.08 -8.02
C ARG A 17 2.53 -20.11 -8.45
N LYS A 18 2.19 -19.04 -9.18
CA LYS A 18 3.13 -17.99 -9.58
C LYS A 18 3.28 -16.90 -8.52
N ALA A 19 2.36 -16.85 -7.55
CA ALA A 19 2.41 -15.89 -6.46
C ALA A 19 3.49 -16.29 -5.44
N SER A 20 4.27 -15.30 -4.99
CA SER A 20 5.24 -15.48 -3.91
C SER A 20 4.53 -15.54 -2.57
N TRP A 21 4.33 -16.75 -2.02
CA TRP A 21 3.61 -16.91 -0.75
C TRP A 21 4.55 -16.83 0.47
N PRO A 22 4.17 -16.09 1.53
CA PRO A 22 4.98 -15.97 2.74
C PRO A 22 4.96 -17.22 3.62
N TRP A 23 4.34 -18.32 3.20
CA TRP A 23 4.41 -19.64 3.84
C TRP A 23 5.11 -20.70 2.97
N GLU A 24 5.60 -20.35 1.79
CA GLU A 24 6.38 -21.29 0.97
C GLU A 24 7.67 -21.66 1.73
N ASN A 25 7.87 -22.95 1.99
CA ASN A 25 8.96 -23.44 2.84
C ASN A 25 10.23 -23.55 2.01
N ASP A 26 10.83 -22.41 1.68
CA ASP A 26 12.13 -22.37 1.02
C ASP A 26 13.22 -22.72 2.04
N PRO A 27 13.91 -23.87 1.94
CA PRO A 27 14.88 -24.31 2.95
C PRO A 27 16.10 -23.38 3.06
N LYS A 28 16.27 -22.46 2.09
CA LYS A 28 17.31 -21.44 2.05
C LYS A 28 16.94 -20.15 2.79
N ILE A 29 15.65 -19.85 2.97
CA ILE A 29 15.18 -18.57 3.52
C ILE A 29 14.52 -18.84 4.87
N LYS A 30 15.23 -18.55 5.96
CA LYS A 30 14.74 -18.74 7.33
C LYS A 30 14.22 -17.42 7.91
N GLY A 31 13.05 -17.47 8.55
CA GLY A 31 12.53 -16.41 9.43
C GLY A 31 12.28 -15.07 8.74
N PHE A 32 12.76 -13.98 9.36
CA PHE A 32 12.47 -12.57 8.99
C PHE A 32 12.85 -12.18 7.56
N GLN A 33 13.79 -12.88 6.92
CA GLN A 33 14.15 -12.62 5.52
C GLN A 33 12.99 -12.92 4.55
N LYS A 34 12.05 -13.79 4.95
CA LYS A 34 10.86 -14.13 4.17
C LYS A 34 9.87 -12.98 4.04
N TYR A 35 9.80 -12.14 5.07
CA TYR A 35 8.92 -10.97 5.08
C TYR A 35 9.61 -9.73 4.53
N LYS A 36 10.86 -9.84 4.04
CA LYS A 36 11.63 -8.69 3.57
C LYS A 36 10.89 -7.90 2.50
N GLU A 37 10.33 -8.56 1.49
CA GLU A 37 9.58 -7.87 0.43
C GLU A 37 8.30 -7.18 0.94
N LEU A 38 7.61 -7.83 1.89
CA LEU A 38 6.40 -7.28 2.51
C LEU A 38 6.72 -6.07 3.38
N VAL A 39 7.78 -6.17 4.19
CA VAL A 39 8.23 -5.10 5.07
C VAL A 39 8.76 -3.92 4.25
N ASP A 40 9.53 -4.19 3.20
CA ASP A 40 10.08 -3.15 2.31
C ASP A 40 8.94 -2.39 1.61
N SER A 41 7.97 -3.12 1.04
CA SER A 41 6.79 -2.53 0.42
C SER A 41 5.97 -1.69 1.42
N THR A 42 5.78 -2.20 2.64
CA THR A 42 5.01 -1.51 3.68
C THR A 42 5.72 -0.25 4.17
N LEU A 43 7.04 -0.30 4.33
CA LEU A 43 7.85 0.83 4.80
C LEU A 43 7.82 1.97 3.78
N VAL A 44 7.94 1.66 2.48
CA VAL A 44 7.82 2.66 1.42
C VAL A 44 6.46 3.35 1.46
N VAL A 45 5.37 2.59 1.57
CA VAL A 45 4.01 3.15 1.65
C VAL A 45 3.84 3.99 2.91
N LEU A 46 4.38 3.56 4.05
CA LEU A 46 4.31 4.29 5.30
C LEU A 46 5.03 5.64 5.22
N VAL A 47 6.23 5.68 4.64
CA VAL A 47 6.97 6.93 4.43
C VAL A 47 6.21 7.87 3.49
N ALA A 48 5.67 7.34 2.39
CA ALA A 48 4.87 8.13 1.45
C ALA A 48 3.62 8.75 2.12
N MET A 49 2.92 7.98 2.95
CA MET A 49 1.75 8.48 3.70
C MET A 49 2.11 9.60 4.66
N ILE A 50 3.23 9.48 5.39
CA ILE A 50 3.67 10.51 6.34
C ILE A 50 4.06 11.80 5.60
N LEU A 51 4.81 11.68 4.50
CA LEU A 51 5.22 12.84 3.70
C LEU A 51 4.00 13.56 3.10
N LEU A 52 3.04 12.80 2.57
CA LEU A 52 1.79 13.35 2.02
C LEU A 52 0.97 14.05 3.11
N ALA A 53 0.81 13.43 4.28
CA ALA A 53 0.09 14.01 5.41
C ALA A 53 0.74 15.32 5.87
N GLY A 54 2.07 15.37 5.96
CA GLY A 54 2.81 16.59 6.30
C GLY A 54 2.62 17.69 5.27
N PHE A 55 2.69 17.35 3.98
CA PHE A 55 2.45 18.30 2.89
C PHE A 55 1.03 18.89 2.95
N VAL A 56 0.00 18.02 3.01
CA VAL A 56 -1.41 18.47 3.05
C VAL A 56 -1.64 19.37 4.27
N SER A 57 -1.17 18.96 5.45
CA SER A 57 -1.34 19.75 6.68
C SER A 57 -0.67 21.13 6.62
N LEU A 58 0.51 21.24 6.00
CA LEU A 58 1.21 22.52 5.81
C LEU A 58 0.40 23.48 4.95
N PHE A 59 -0.12 22.99 3.83
CA PHE A 59 -0.92 23.80 2.91
C PHE A 59 -2.27 24.19 3.52
N ASP A 60 -2.90 23.31 4.28
CA ASP A 60 -4.14 23.62 5.01
C ASP A 60 -3.93 24.76 6.01
N VAL A 61 -2.84 24.73 6.78
CA VAL A 61 -2.51 25.81 7.75
C VAL A 61 -2.17 27.11 7.03
N LEU A 62 -1.45 27.06 5.91
CA LEU A 62 -1.16 28.26 5.11
C LEU A 62 -2.44 28.86 4.53
N ALA A 63 -3.29 28.04 3.90
CA ALA A 63 -4.52 28.48 3.30
C ALA A 63 -5.47 29.10 4.34
N THR A 64 -5.64 28.45 5.50
CA THR A 64 -6.48 28.99 6.57
C THR A 64 -5.96 30.32 7.11
N LYS A 65 -4.65 30.50 7.25
CA LYS A 65 -4.05 31.79 7.66
C LYS A 65 -4.23 32.88 6.60
N VAL A 66 -4.03 32.56 5.32
CA VAL A 66 -4.24 33.50 4.22
C VAL A 66 -5.71 33.92 4.14
N LEU A 67 -6.63 32.96 4.22
CA LEU A 67 -8.06 33.24 4.24
C LEU A 67 -8.45 34.08 5.44
N ALA A 68 -7.95 33.77 6.64
CA ALA A 68 -8.21 34.58 7.83
C ALA A 68 -7.75 36.04 7.66
N MET A 69 -6.57 36.26 7.06
CA MET A 69 -6.06 37.61 6.75
C MET A 69 -6.94 38.33 5.72
N LEU A 70 -7.35 37.64 4.66
CA LEU A 70 -8.21 38.22 3.62
C LEU A 70 -9.59 38.58 4.17
N THR A 71 -10.19 37.70 4.97
CA THR A 71 -11.48 37.96 5.61
C THR A 71 -11.39 39.12 6.61
N SER A 72 -10.30 39.24 7.37
CA SER A 72 -10.11 40.37 8.30
C SER A 72 -9.81 41.70 7.61
N LEU A 73 -9.41 41.69 6.33
CA LEU A 73 -9.15 42.88 5.53
C LEU A 73 -10.38 43.33 4.72
N ALA A 74 -11.26 42.40 4.39
CA ALA A 74 -12.49 42.64 3.63
C ALA A 74 -13.66 43.13 4.49
N ILE A 75 -13.55 43.01 5.82
CA ILE A 75 -14.43 43.63 6.84
C ILE A 75 -13.72 44.87 7.37
#